data_AF-A0A535R3X9-F1
#
_entry.id   AF-A0A535R3X9-F1
#
_cell.length_a   1.000
_cell.length_b   1.000
_cell.length_c   1.000
_cell.angle_alpha   90.00
_cell.angle_beta   90.00
_cell.angle_gamma   90.00
#
_symmetry.space_group_name_H-M   'P 1'
#
loop_
_entity.id
_entity.type
_entity.pdbx_description
1 polymer ?
#
loop_
_entity_poly.entity_id
_entity_poly.type
_entity_poly.pdbx_seq_one_letter_code
_entity_poly.pdbx_strand_id
1 'polypeptide(L)'
;MTQATTIGALRETGYRPRTVKEELRGNLIAALAAKREMFKGIVGYETTVIPQIENAILSGQDIIFLGERGQAKTRIARRLIELLDETVPAIAGCEINDDPFAPICAACKYRVAN
;
A
#
# COMPACT_ATOMS: atom_id res chain seq x y z
N MET A 1 1.67 -14.64 -13.25
CA MET A 1 2.58 -13.58 -13.74
C MET A 1 4.00 -14.03 -13.42
N THR A 2 4.91 -14.02 -14.38
CA THR A 2 6.31 -14.42 -14.17
C THR A 2 6.96 -13.38 -13.26
N GLN A 3 7.36 -13.76 -12.05
CA GLN A 3 8.03 -12.84 -11.11
C GLN A 3 9.44 -12.52 -11.64
N ALA A 4 9.77 -11.23 -11.70
CA ALA A 4 11.10 -10.79 -12.08
C ALA A 4 12.11 -11.21 -11.00
N THR A 5 13.15 -11.94 -11.39
CA THR A 5 14.19 -12.45 -10.48
C THR A 5 15.44 -11.57 -10.45
N THR A 6 15.53 -10.60 -11.37
CA THR A 6 16.65 -9.66 -11.48
C THR A 6 16.13 -8.23 -11.57
N ILE A 7 16.98 -7.26 -11.21
CA ILE A 7 16.65 -5.82 -11.30
C ILE A 7 16.44 -5.40 -12.76
N GLY A 8 17.20 -5.99 -13.70
CA GLY A 8 17.01 -5.78 -15.14
C GLY A 8 15.64 -6.22 -15.61
N ALA A 9 15.24 -7.46 -15.30
CA ALA A 9 13.92 -7.97 -15.62
C ALA A 9 12.80 -7.15 -14.94
N LEU A 10 13.02 -6.68 -13.70
CA LEU A 10 12.06 -5.84 -12.99
C LEU A 10 11.88 -4.47 -13.67
N ARG A 11 12.94 -3.93 -14.28
CA ARG A 11 12.87 -2.69 -15.05
C ARG A 11 12.05 -2.86 -16.32
N GLU A 12 12.17 -4.02 -16.97
CA GLU A 12 11.41 -4.36 -18.18
C GLU A 12 9.90 -4.52 -17.92
N THR A 13 9.49 -4.87 -16.69
CA THR A 13 8.06 -4.90 -16.33
C THR A 13 7.44 -3.50 -16.20
N GLY A 14 8.26 -2.44 -16.20
CA GLY A 14 7.81 -1.07 -15.97
C GLY A 14 7.46 -0.77 -14.51
N TYR A 15 7.89 -1.61 -13.57
CA TYR A 15 7.69 -1.38 -12.13
C TYR A 15 8.25 -0.01 -11.73
N ARG A 16 7.47 0.72 -10.92
CA ARG A 16 7.89 1.99 -10.31
C ARG A 16 7.61 1.93 -8.81
N PRO A 17 8.62 2.23 -7.96
CA PRO A 17 8.40 2.39 -6.53
C PRO A 17 7.37 3.48 -6.30
N ARG A 18 6.51 3.25 -5.31
CA ARG A 18 5.51 4.21 -4.87
C ARG A 18 5.53 4.26 -3.36
N THR A 19 5.23 5.42 -2.80
CA THR A 19 4.95 5.52 -1.37
C THR A 19 3.65 4.80 -1.03
N VAL A 20 3.52 4.36 0.22
CA VAL A 20 2.27 3.75 0.73
C VAL A 20 1.06 4.66 0.46
N LYS A 21 1.23 5.99 0.59
CA LYS A 21 0.14 6.95 0.32
C LYS A 21 -0.27 6.97 -1.16
N GLU A 22 0.69 6.91 -2.08
CA GLU A 22 0.41 6.86 -3.53
C GLU A 22 -0.25 5.55 -3.94
N GLU A 23 0.20 4.43 -3.36
CA GLU A 23 -0.38 3.11 -3.58
C GLU A 23 -1.82 3.04 -3.09
N LEU A 24 -2.07 3.42 -1.82
CA LEU A 24 -3.43 3.50 -1.26
C LEU A 24 -4.35 4.37 -2.12
N ARG A 25 -3.87 5.55 -2.56
CA ARG A 25 -4.63 6.45 -3.42
C ARG A 25 -4.98 5.82 -4.76
N GLY A 26 -3.97 5.27 -5.46
CA GLY A 26 -4.17 4.65 -6.78
C GLY A 26 -5.14 3.46 -6.71
N ASN A 27 -4.96 2.61 -5.72
CA ASN A 27 -5.78 1.42 -5.53
C ASN A 27 -7.20 1.76 -5.07
N LEU A 28 -7.37 2.84 -4.29
CA LEU A 28 -8.69 3.38 -3.93
C LEU A 28 -9.43 3.90 -5.17
N ILE A 29 -8.77 4.69 -6.02
CA ILE A 29 -9.37 5.19 -7.26
C ILE A 29 -9.85 4.03 -8.14
N ALA A 30 -9.02 3.00 -8.31
CA ALA A 30 -9.38 1.81 -9.08
C ALA A 30 -10.57 1.05 -8.46
N ALA A 31 -10.58 0.90 -7.13
CA ALA A 31 -11.67 0.25 -6.41
C ALA A 31 -13.00 1.00 -6.55
N LEU A 32 -12.98 2.34 -6.43
CA LEU A 32 -14.15 3.20 -6.60
C LEU A 32 -14.68 3.13 -8.04
N ALA A 33 -13.80 3.19 -9.04
CA ALA A 33 -14.19 3.06 -10.45
C ALA A 33 -14.83 1.69 -10.75
N ALA A 34 -14.32 0.62 -10.13
CA ALA A 34 -14.86 -0.72 -10.23
C ALA A 34 -16.10 -0.98 -9.34
N LYS A 35 -16.54 0.00 -8.53
CA LYS A 35 -17.58 -0.15 -7.51
C LYS A 35 -17.33 -1.35 -6.58
N ARG A 36 -16.05 -1.63 -6.28
CA ARG A 36 -15.66 -2.71 -5.37
C ARG A 36 -16.15 -2.36 -3.97
N GLU A 37 -16.84 -3.30 -3.33
CA GLU A 37 -17.18 -3.18 -1.91
C GLU A 37 -15.90 -3.15 -1.07
N MET A 38 -15.65 -2.05 -0.38
CA MET A 38 -14.51 -1.86 0.52
C MET A 38 -14.99 -1.91 1.98
N PHE A 39 -14.06 -2.16 2.91
CA PHE A 39 -14.36 -2.18 4.35
C PHE A 39 -15.42 -3.21 4.75
N LYS A 40 -15.42 -4.38 4.10
CA LYS A 40 -16.42 -5.43 4.34
C LYS A 40 -16.57 -5.77 5.84
N GLY A 41 -17.83 -5.75 6.29
CA GLY A 41 -18.21 -6.05 7.67
C GLY A 41 -18.04 -4.88 8.66
N ILE A 42 -17.67 -3.69 8.20
CA ILE A 42 -17.94 -2.45 8.92
C ILE A 42 -19.39 -2.05 8.63
N VAL A 43 -20.20 -1.86 9.67
CA VAL A 43 -21.63 -1.59 9.54
C VAL A 43 -21.94 -0.27 10.25
N GLY A 44 -22.74 0.59 9.63
CA GLY A 44 -23.24 1.84 10.21
C GLY A 44 -22.33 3.05 10.02
N TYR A 45 -21.26 2.92 9.22
CA TYR A 45 -20.30 3.99 8.94
C TYR A 45 -20.22 4.38 7.45
N GLU A 46 -21.13 3.85 6.64
CA GLU A 46 -21.19 4.02 5.19
C GLU A 46 -21.38 5.49 4.79
N THR A 47 -22.07 6.27 5.63
CA THR A 47 -22.37 7.69 5.38
C THR A 47 -21.58 8.66 6.24
N THR A 48 -20.69 8.17 7.11
CA THR A 48 -19.96 9.00 8.08
C THR A 48 -18.45 8.80 7.98
N VAL A 49 -17.92 7.72 8.55
CA VAL A 49 -16.48 7.49 8.69
C VAL A 49 -15.85 6.99 7.38
N ILE A 50 -16.53 6.11 6.63
CA ILE A 50 -15.97 5.54 5.39
C ILE A 50 -15.71 6.65 4.35
N PRO A 51 -16.65 7.57 4.04
CA PRO A 51 -16.37 8.66 3.11
C PRO A 51 -15.23 9.58 3.56
N GLN A 52 -15.05 9.79 4.87
CA GLN A 52 -13.95 10.60 5.40
C GLN A 52 -12.59 9.93 5.19
N ILE A 53 -12.51 8.61 5.37
CA ILE A 53 -11.30 7.84 5.09
C ILE A 53 -10.96 7.91 3.60
N GLU A 54 -11.95 7.70 2.73
CA GLU A 54 -11.75 7.80 1.27
C GLU A 54 -11.20 9.17 0.89
N ASN A 55 -11.81 10.24 1.39
CA ASN A 55 -11.36 11.61 1.15
C ASN A 55 -9.94 11.87 1.68
N ALA A 56 -9.61 11.36 2.87
CA ALA A 56 -8.27 11.50 3.44
C ALA A 56 -7.20 10.78 2.59
N ILE A 57 -7.49 9.56 2.12
CA ILE A 57 -6.59 8.80 1.23
C ILE A 57 -6.43 9.52 -0.12
N LEU A 58 -7.53 9.95 -0.73
CA LEU A 58 -7.50 10.73 -1.97
C LEU A 58 -6.68 12.01 -1.81
N SER A 59 -6.74 12.64 -0.64
CA SER A 59 -5.97 13.84 -0.31
C SER A 59 -4.54 13.57 0.14
N GLY A 60 -4.15 12.31 0.37
CA GLY A 60 -2.80 11.93 0.86
C GLY A 60 -2.54 12.34 2.31
N GLN A 61 -3.59 12.49 3.11
CA GLN A 61 -3.52 12.91 4.50
C GLN A 61 -3.24 11.74 5.43
N ASP A 62 -2.64 12.03 6.58
CA ASP A 62 -2.53 11.06 7.67
C ASP A 62 -3.87 10.93 8.41
N ILE A 63 -4.20 9.71 8.86
CA ILE A 63 -5.49 9.39 9.47
C ILE A 63 -5.29 9.01 10.93
N ILE A 64 -6.00 9.69 11.83
CA ILE A 64 -6.06 9.35 13.26
C ILE A 64 -7.48 8.87 13.58
N PHE A 65 -7.60 7.61 14.02
CA PHE A 65 -8.88 7.05 14.45
C PHE A 65 -9.15 7.38 15.92
N LEU A 66 -10.14 8.23 16.18
CA LEU A 66 -10.62 8.59 17.50
C LEU A 66 -12.00 7.98 17.76
N GLY A 67 -12.24 7.54 18.99
CA GLY A 67 -13.52 6.97 19.39
C GLY A 67 -13.41 6.04 20.60
N GLU A 68 -14.56 5.63 21.12
CA GLU A 68 -14.68 4.78 22.30
C GLU A 68 -14.29 3.32 22.02
N ARG A 69 -14.14 2.54 23.10
CA ARG A 69 -13.89 1.10 23.00
C ARG A 69 -15.06 0.42 22.27
N GLY A 70 -14.72 -0.45 21.31
CA GLY A 70 -15.72 -1.19 20.52
C GLY A 70 -16.18 -0.51 19.22
N GLN A 71 -15.76 0.72 18.93
CA GLN A 71 -16.19 1.47 17.72
C GLN A 71 -15.42 1.10 16.43
N ALA A 72 -14.96 -0.16 16.31
CA ALA A 72 -14.33 -0.70 15.10
C ALA A 72 -13.04 -0.03 14.58
N LYS A 73 -12.39 0.89 15.33
CA LYS A 73 -11.13 1.56 14.94
C LYS A 73 -10.07 0.62 14.35
N THR A 74 -9.68 -0.41 15.12
CA THR A 74 -8.68 -1.40 14.69
C THR A 74 -9.16 -2.22 13.50
N ARG A 75 -10.47 -2.49 13.40
CA ARG A 75 -11.05 -3.25 12.29
C ARG A 75 -10.96 -2.45 10.99
N ILE A 76 -11.29 -1.16 11.03
CA ILE A 76 -11.15 -0.24 9.90
C ILE A 76 -9.68 -0.15 9.48
N ALA A 77 -8.76 0.10 10.41
CA ALA A 77 -7.33 0.20 10.09
C ALA A 77 -6.78 -1.04 9.37
N ARG A 78 -7.21 -2.25 9.80
CA ARG A 78 -6.82 -3.51 9.15
C ARG A 78 -7.42 -3.68 7.75
N ARG A 79 -8.55 -3.04 7.45
CA ARG A 79 -9.16 -3.08 6.11
C ARG A 79 -8.43 -2.21 5.11
N LEU A 80 -7.63 -1.23 5.55
CA LEU A 80 -6.77 -0.44 4.64
C LEU A 80 -5.74 -1.32 3.90
N ILE A 81 -5.38 -2.48 4.46
CA ILE A 81 -4.48 -3.44 3.81
C ILE A 81 -5.10 -3.98 2.50
N GLU A 82 -6.44 -3.98 2.35
CA GLU A 82 -7.14 -4.40 1.12
C GLU A 82 -6.94 -3.42 -0.06
N LEU A 83 -6.27 -2.30 0.19
CA LEU A 83 -5.84 -1.30 -0.79
C LEU A 83 -4.33 -1.34 -1.05
N LEU A 84 -3.59 -2.23 -0.41
CA LEU A 84 -2.17 -2.46 -0.69
C LEU A 84 -2.02 -3.67 -1.61
N ASP A 85 -0.99 -3.62 -2.45
CA ASP A 85 -0.59 -4.69 -3.33
C ASP A 85 -0.12 -5.88 -2.47
N GLU A 86 -0.47 -7.10 -2.88
CA GLU A 86 -0.17 -8.32 -2.12
C GLU A 86 1.34 -8.55 -1.96
N THR A 87 2.12 -8.08 -2.94
CA THR A 87 3.57 -8.26 -2.97
C THR A 87 4.25 -7.00 -3.48
N VAL A 88 5.41 -6.69 -2.91
CA VAL A 88 6.29 -5.63 -3.35
C VAL A 88 7.68 -6.23 -3.59
N PRO A 89 8.35 -5.92 -4.72
CA PRO A 89 9.71 -6.37 -4.99
C PRO A 89 10.69 -5.89 -3.92
N ALA A 90 11.59 -6.77 -3.50
CA ALA A 90 12.66 -6.46 -2.56
C ALA A 90 13.97 -7.18 -2.96
N ILE A 91 15.10 -6.64 -2.52
CA ILE A 91 16.41 -7.26 -2.77
C ILE A 91 16.52 -8.56 -1.96
N ALA A 92 16.70 -9.68 -2.66
CA ALA A 92 16.86 -10.99 -2.04
C ALA A 92 18.08 -11.02 -1.09
N GLY A 93 17.87 -11.55 0.12
CA GLY A 93 18.89 -11.63 1.18
C GLY A 93 19.12 -10.32 1.93
N CYS A 94 18.32 -9.27 1.70
CA CYS A 94 18.31 -8.08 2.53
C CYS A 94 17.40 -8.29 3.74
N GLU A 95 17.90 -8.04 4.96
CA GLU A 95 17.13 -8.19 6.20
C GLU A 95 15.97 -7.21 6.32
N ILE A 96 16.08 -6.05 5.68
CA ILE A 96 15.09 -4.96 5.75
C ILE A 96 14.21 -4.85 4.50
N ASN A 97 14.30 -5.80 3.57
CA ASN A 97 13.58 -5.78 2.29
C ASN A 97 13.81 -4.48 1.49
N ASP A 98 15.07 -4.19 1.20
CA ASP A 98 15.43 -2.97 0.46
C ASP A 98 14.75 -2.86 -0.90
N ASP A 99 14.41 -1.63 -1.27
CA ASP A 99 13.91 -1.30 -2.60
C ASP A 99 14.97 -1.62 -3.67
N PRO A 100 14.62 -2.38 -4.72
CA PRO A 100 15.57 -2.76 -5.78
C PRO A 100 16.15 -1.59 -6.60
N PHE A 101 15.46 -0.45 -6.64
CA PHE A 101 15.86 0.73 -7.40
C PHE A 101 16.38 1.87 -6.51
N ALA A 102 16.02 1.89 -5.23
CA ALA A 102 16.46 2.88 -4.26
C ALA A 102 16.86 2.23 -2.90
N PRO A 103 17.87 1.34 -2.89
CA PRO A 103 18.29 0.67 -1.66
C PRO A 103 18.86 1.66 -0.65
N ILE A 104 18.56 1.46 0.64
CA ILE A 104 19.11 2.27 1.73
C ILE A 104 20.29 1.58 2.43
N CYS A 105 20.31 0.24 2.46
CA CYS A 105 21.34 -0.58 3.08
C CYS A 105 22.66 -0.52 2.30
N ALA A 106 23.80 -0.47 3.01
CA ALA A 106 25.12 -0.34 2.38
C ALA A 106 25.46 -1.53 1.47
N ALA A 107 25.19 -2.75 1.93
CA ALA A 107 25.43 -3.97 1.15
C ALA A 107 24.59 -4.01 -0.13
N CYS A 108 23.35 -3.51 -0.06
CA CYS A 108 22.40 -3.47 -1.15
C CYS A 108 22.83 -2.43 -2.20
N LYS A 109 23.20 -1.22 -1.76
CA LYS A 109 23.80 -0.20 -2.63
C LYS A 109 25.02 -0.72 -3.37
N TYR A 110 25.91 -1.45 -2.69
CA TYR A 110 27.08 -2.06 -3.31
C TYR A 110 26.70 -3.10 -4.38
N ARG A 111 25.75 -3.99 -4.08
CA ARG A 111 25.26 -5.05 -5.00
C ARG A 111 24.51 -4.52 -6.22
N VAL A 112 23.92 -3.33 -6.14
CA VAL A 112 23.20 -2.70 -7.27
C VAL A 112 24.16 -1.92 -8.17
N ALA A 113 25.26 -1.42 -7.61
CA ALA A 113 26.26 -0.63 -8.33
C ALA A 113 27.33 -1.46 -9.07
N ASN A 114 27.53 -2.72 -8.68
CA ASN A 114 28.55 -3.64 -9.23
C ASN A 114 27.92 -4.94 -9.71
#